data_AF-A0A832WGX9-F1
#
_entry.id   AF-A0A832WGX9-F1
#
_cell.length_a   1.000
_cell.length_b   1.000
_cell.length_c   1.000
_cell.angle_alpha   90.00
_cell.angle_beta   90.00
_cell.angle_gamma   90.00
#
_symmetry.space_group_name_H-M   'P 1'
#
loop_
_entity.id
_entity.type
_entity.pdbx_description
1 polymer ?
#
loop_
_entity_poly.entity_id
_entity_poly.type
_entity_poly.pdbx_seq_one_letter_code
_entity_poly.pdbx_strand_id
1 'polypeptide(L)'
;MHNLTTKLIVYKNIDEPILLNLSSIFKEFERGEYNDDELTDKIYTQINTLLTLATNYGFNNNLWHSYLAYLLATTENPFTLVSEKVGKQEGSVNEFVKHDFKIFLKLFNYDFSKIEEKLNIDCFSTISNYNAIIKKEQLFNNDVSQKVKELSSNIEKAKDEEEMFDIVTDFYKKYGVGKFGLNRAFQLSHDKNMDFIIPITSLDDVVLDDLLGYELQKEKLIHNTESFVNGNKANNVLLYGDAGTGKSTSIKAILNQYYSKGLRMIEVYKHETKYLSKIISQIKNRNYKFILYMDDLSFEESESEYKYLKALIEGGLETKPDNVLIYATSNRR
;
A
#
# COMPACT_ATOMS: atom_id res chain seq x y z
N MET A 1 16.34 -17.84 -15.03
CA MET A 1 15.75 -16.92 -14.00
C MET A 1 16.38 -17.12 -12.62
N HIS A 2 16.57 -18.36 -12.18
CA HIS A 2 17.07 -18.70 -10.84
C HIS A 2 18.34 -17.93 -10.42
N ASN A 3 19.35 -17.97 -11.28
CA ASN A 3 20.65 -17.30 -11.05
C ASN A 3 20.54 -15.79 -10.82
N LEU A 4 19.48 -15.14 -11.31
CA LEU A 4 19.23 -13.72 -11.07
C LEU A 4 18.70 -13.53 -9.65
N THR A 5 17.60 -14.21 -9.30
CA THR A 5 16.93 -14.08 -7.99
C THR A 5 17.80 -14.54 -6.82
N THR A 6 18.71 -15.49 -7.00
CA THR A 6 19.62 -15.93 -5.93
C THR A 6 20.63 -14.86 -5.54
N LYS A 7 20.92 -13.92 -6.44
CA LYS A 7 21.88 -12.83 -6.23
C LYS A 7 21.28 -11.59 -5.59
N LEU A 8 19.95 -11.51 -5.43
CA LEU A 8 19.30 -10.40 -4.73
C LEU A 8 19.86 -10.25 -3.30
N ILE A 9 20.03 -9.02 -2.84
CA ILE A 9 20.60 -8.68 -1.54
C ILE A 9 19.57 -7.90 -0.70
N VAL A 10 19.14 -6.74 -1.20
CA VAL A 10 18.20 -5.84 -0.52
C VAL A 10 16.77 -6.35 -0.67
N TYR A 11 16.40 -6.82 -1.87
CA TYR A 11 15.10 -7.41 -2.17
C TYR A 11 15.13 -8.93 -2.07
N LYS A 12 15.89 -9.47 -1.11
CA LYS A 12 16.04 -10.93 -0.94
C LYS A 12 14.79 -11.59 -0.35
N ASN A 13 14.15 -10.92 0.60
CA ASN A 13 12.99 -11.43 1.33
C ASN A 13 11.72 -10.77 0.79
N ILE A 14 11.35 -11.10 -0.45
CA ILE A 14 10.09 -10.65 -1.04
C ILE A 14 8.98 -11.56 -0.54
N ASP A 15 7.92 -10.96 0.01
CA ASP A 15 6.78 -11.69 0.63
C ASP A 15 5.83 -12.35 -0.39
N GLU A 16 6.02 -12.08 -1.68
CA GLU A 16 5.18 -12.58 -2.78
C GLU A 16 5.83 -13.78 -3.50
N PRO A 17 5.19 -14.96 -3.52
CA PRO A 17 5.87 -16.20 -3.88
C PRO A 17 6.05 -16.41 -5.39
N ILE A 18 5.33 -15.70 -6.27
CA ILE A 18 5.32 -15.98 -7.72
C ILE A 18 6.73 -15.90 -8.32
N LEU A 19 7.50 -14.85 -8.02
CA LEU A 19 8.89 -14.70 -8.51
C LEU A 19 9.80 -15.84 -8.04
N LEU A 20 9.68 -16.24 -6.76
CA LEU A 20 10.51 -17.30 -6.18
C LEU A 20 10.13 -18.69 -6.70
N ASN A 21 8.82 -18.94 -6.87
CA ASN A 21 8.31 -20.18 -7.43
C ASN A 21 8.69 -20.31 -8.90
N LEU A 22 8.50 -19.27 -9.71
CA LEU A 22 8.97 -19.24 -11.10
C LEU A 22 10.49 -19.42 -11.13
N SER A 23 11.25 -18.76 -10.25
CA SER A 23 12.70 -18.99 -10.14
C SER A 23 13.07 -20.46 -9.93
N SER A 24 12.33 -21.19 -9.08
CA SER A 24 12.53 -22.64 -8.88
C SER A 24 12.16 -23.45 -10.13
N ILE A 25 11.02 -23.17 -10.75
CA ILE A 25 10.56 -23.80 -11.99
C ILE A 25 11.62 -23.64 -13.09
N PHE A 26 12.14 -22.43 -13.28
CA PHE A 26 13.16 -22.15 -14.28
C PHE A 26 14.51 -22.81 -13.95
N LYS A 27 14.81 -23.08 -12.68
CA LYS A 27 15.98 -23.87 -12.29
C LYS A 27 15.84 -25.32 -12.73
N GLU A 28 14.68 -25.94 -12.47
CA GLU A 28 14.36 -27.31 -12.91
C GLU A 28 14.47 -27.40 -14.43
N PHE A 29 13.88 -26.44 -15.14
CA PHE A 29 13.96 -26.32 -16.60
C PHE A 29 15.40 -26.25 -17.13
N GLU A 30 16.21 -25.33 -16.59
CA GLU A 30 17.61 -25.13 -17.02
C GLU A 30 18.49 -26.36 -16.75
N ARG A 31 18.13 -27.21 -15.77
CA ARG A 31 18.86 -28.44 -15.44
C ARG A 31 18.38 -29.67 -16.20
N GLY A 32 17.21 -29.61 -16.84
CA GLY A 32 16.59 -30.80 -17.44
C GLY A 32 15.99 -31.77 -16.41
N GLU A 33 15.78 -31.33 -15.17
CA GLU A 33 15.29 -32.14 -14.05
C GLU A 33 13.76 -32.01 -13.91
N TYR A 34 12.99 -32.33 -14.96
CA TYR A 34 11.54 -32.15 -14.95
C TYR A 34 10.79 -33.14 -15.85
N ASN A 35 9.49 -33.27 -15.58
CA ASN A 35 8.50 -33.82 -16.50
C ASN A 35 7.72 -32.66 -17.14
N ASP A 36 7.47 -32.72 -18.45
CA ASP A 36 6.83 -31.63 -19.21
C ASP A 36 5.45 -31.27 -18.64
N ASP A 37 4.61 -32.25 -18.27
CA ASP A 37 3.28 -32.02 -17.71
C ASP A 37 3.35 -31.39 -16.31
N GLU A 38 4.23 -31.91 -15.44
CA GLU A 38 4.42 -31.39 -14.08
C GLU A 38 4.93 -29.94 -14.11
N LEU A 39 5.90 -29.65 -14.98
CA LEU A 39 6.45 -28.30 -15.10
C LEU A 39 5.41 -27.32 -15.64
N THR A 40 4.60 -27.76 -16.61
CA THR A 40 3.49 -26.99 -17.16
C THR A 40 2.44 -26.67 -16.10
N ASP A 41 2.04 -27.64 -15.27
CA ASP A 41 1.10 -27.44 -14.16
C ASP A 41 1.62 -26.43 -13.13
N LYS A 42 2.90 -26.54 -12.75
CA LYS A 42 3.56 -25.57 -11.87
C LYS A 42 3.53 -24.16 -12.47
N ILE A 43 3.81 -24.00 -13.77
CA ILE A 43 3.75 -22.72 -14.47
C ILE A 43 2.32 -22.17 -14.44
N TYR A 44 1.32 -22.95 -14.83
CA TYR A 44 -0.07 -22.50 -14.86
C TYR A 44 -0.60 -22.12 -13.48
N THR A 45 -0.15 -22.79 -12.42
CA THR A 45 -0.44 -22.38 -11.04
C THR A 45 0.09 -20.97 -10.74
N GLN A 46 1.31 -20.64 -11.19
CA GLN A 46 1.87 -19.30 -11.00
C GLN A 46 1.16 -18.25 -11.87
N ILE A 47 0.80 -18.60 -13.11
CA ILE A 47 0.03 -17.72 -13.99
C ILE A 47 -1.36 -17.45 -13.41
N ASN A 48 -2.06 -18.45 -12.88
CA ASN A 48 -3.36 -18.28 -12.23
C ASN A 48 -3.26 -17.35 -11.00
N THR A 49 -2.22 -17.53 -10.19
CA THR A 49 -1.94 -16.66 -9.04
C THR A 49 -1.71 -15.20 -9.50
N LEU A 50 -0.92 -15.02 -10.56
CA LEU A 50 -0.68 -13.69 -11.16
C LEU A 50 -1.96 -13.05 -11.72
N LEU A 51 -2.83 -13.82 -12.38
CA LEU A 51 -4.12 -13.35 -12.89
C LEU A 51 -5.06 -12.94 -11.76
N THR A 52 -5.04 -13.66 -10.65
CA THR A 52 -5.80 -13.31 -9.44
C THR A 52 -5.31 -12.00 -8.85
N LEU A 53 -3.99 -11.84 -8.71
CA LEU A 53 -3.37 -10.59 -8.26
C LEU A 53 -3.70 -9.42 -9.20
N ALA A 54 -3.58 -9.64 -10.52
CA ALA A 54 -3.92 -8.65 -11.53
C ALA A 54 -5.40 -8.25 -11.47
N THR A 55 -6.30 -9.20 -11.19
CA THR A 55 -7.73 -8.91 -11.01
C THR A 55 -7.97 -8.07 -9.76
N ASN A 56 -7.33 -8.41 -8.64
CA ASN A 56 -7.48 -7.70 -7.38
C ASN A 56 -7.00 -6.24 -7.48
N TYR A 57 -5.87 -5.99 -8.16
CA TYR A 57 -5.28 -4.66 -8.28
C TYR A 57 -5.56 -3.98 -9.64
N GLY A 58 -6.41 -4.56 -10.48
CA GLY A 58 -6.76 -4.00 -11.80
C GLY A 58 -5.58 -3.82 -12.76
N PHE A 59 -4.57 -4.69 -12.70
CA PHE A 59 -3.42 -4.64 -13.61
C PHE A 59 -3.82 -5.01 -15.03
N ASN A 60 -3.16 -4.39 -16.01
CA ASN A 60 -3.44 -4.59 -17.43
C ASN A 60 -2.17 -4.42 -18.26
N ASN A 61 -2.22 -4.73 -19.56
CA ASN A 61 -1.08 -4.73 -20.49
C ASN A 61 -0.07 -5.83 -20.13
N ASN A 62 1.15 -5.47 -19.74
CA ASN A 62 2.15 -6.45 -19.33
C ASN A 62 2.01 -6.77 -17.84
N LEU A 63 1.40 -7.92 -17.52
CA LEU A 63 1.18 -8.33 -16.13
C LEU A 63 2.47 -8.72 -15.42
N TRP A 64 3.46 -9.24 -16.14
CA TRP A 64 4.75 -9.58 -15.56
C TRP A 64 5.48 -8.32 -15.07
N HIS A 65 5.52 -7.28 -15.90
CA HIS A 65 6.10 -5.98 -15.52
C HIS A 65 5.32 -5.32 -14.39
N SER A 66 3.98 -5.34 -14.48
CA SER A 66 3.11 -4.81 -13.42
C SER A 66 3.36 -5.53 -12.09
N TYR A 67 3.57 -6.85 -12.12
CA TYR A 67 3.91 -7.64 -10.93
C TYR A 67 5.27 -7.26 -10.36
N LEU A 68 6.33 -7.17 -11.18
CA LEU A 68 7.65 -6.76 -10.70
C LEU A 68 7.65 -5.34 -10.13
N ALA A 69 6.94 -4.40 -10.76
CA ALA A 69 6.74 -3.05 -10.24
C ALA A 69 5.95 -3.06 -8.92
N TYR A 70 4.92 -3.91 -8.82
CA TYR A 70 4.19 -4.13 -7.57
C TYR A 70 5.10 -4.65 -6.45
N LEU A 71 5.98 -5.62 -6.72
CA LEU A 71 6.96 -6.11 -5.74
C LEU A 71 7.84 -4.98 -5.21
N LEU A 72 8.37 -4.14 -6.11
CA LEU A 72 9.18 -2.99 -5.72
C LEU A 72 8.36 -2.00 -4.88
N ALA A 73 7.11 -1.75 -5.26
CA ALA A 73 6.23 -0.81 -4.55
C ALA A 73 5.78 -1.31 -3.17
N THR A 74 5.70 -2.63 -2.97
CA THR A 74 5.19 -3.23 -1.72
C THR A 74 6.26 -3.71 -0.77
N THR A 75 7.47 -4.02 -1.24
CA THR A 75 8.53 -4.59 -0.40
C THR A 75 9.07 -3.55 0.59
N GLU A 76 8.82 -3.78 1.87
CA GLU A 76 9.35 -2.95 2.96
C GLU A 76 10.70 -3.50 3.43
N ASN A 77 11.75 -2.68 3.33
CA ASN A 77 13.08 -2.98 3.86
C ASN A 77 13.72 -1.67 4.38
N PRO A 78 14.86 -1.73 5.09
CA PRO A 78 15.47 -0.53 5.65
C PRO A 78 15.75 0.57 4.60
N PHE A 79 16.15 0.19 3.38
CA PHE A 79 16.37 1.15 2.30
C PHE A 79 15.07 1.81 1.84
N THR A 80 14.00 1.04 1.62
CA THR A 80 12.73 1.60 1.12
C THR A 80 12.06 2.49 2.17
N LEU A 81 12.15 2.13 3.45
CA LEU A 81 11.62 2.95 4.57
C LEU A 81 12.40 4.26 4.76
N VAL A 82 13.70 4.29 4.49
CA VAL A 82 14.49 5.52 4.49
C VAL A 82 14.16 6.37 3.26
N SER A 83 14.09 5.75 2.08
CA SER A 83 13.75 6.43 0.83
C SER A 83 12.36 7.07 0.86
N GLU A 84 11.39 6.43 1.53
CA GLU A 84 10.05 6.99 1.81
C GLU A 84 10.13 8.34 2.56
N LYS A 85 11.10 8.51 3.46
CA LYS A 85 11.21 9.69 4.33
C LYS A 85 11.98 10.83 3.69
N VAL A 86 13.12 10.52 3.09
CA VAL A 86 14.11 11.53 2.68
C VAL A 86 14.46 11.47 1.20
N GLY A 87 13.91 10.50 0.45
CA GLY A 87 14.23 10.27 -0.96
C GLY A 87 15.66 9.79 -1.16
N LYS A 88 16.27 10.20 -2.27
CA LYS A 88 17.66 9.87 -2.62
C LYS A 88 18.62 10.37 -1.54
N GLN A 89 19.43 9.45 -1.03
CA GLN A 89 20.49 9.70 -0.07
C GLN A 89 21.79 9.06 -0.57
N GLU A 90 22.93 9.61 -0.18
CA GLU A 90 24.21 8.96 -0.43
C GLU A 90 24.49 7.89 0.63
N GLY A 91 25.02 6.75 0.21
CA GLY A 91 25.39 5.67 1.11
C GLY A 91 25.83 4.42 0.36
N SER A 92 26.67 3.60 1.00
CA SER A 92 27.15 2.34 0.41
C SER A 92 26.05 1.33 0.16
N VAL A 93 24.90 1.46 0.84
CA VAL A 93 23.70 0.65 0.58
C VAL A 93 23.21 0.79 -0.86
N ASN A 94 23.41 1.96 -1.48
CA ASN A 94 22.97 2.21 -2.85
C ASN A 94 23.63 1.28 -3.86
N GLU A 95 24.87 0.85 -3.61
CA GLU A 95 25.56 -0.10 -4.49
C GLU A 95 24.84 -1.46 -4.51
N PHE A 96 24.36 -1.93 -3.35
CA PHE A 96 23.57 -3.17 -3.27
C PHE A 96 22.18 -3.00 -3.88
N VAL A 97 21.57 -1.83 -3.72
CA VAL A 97 20.27 -1.53 -4.34
C VAL A 97 20.38 -1.49 -5.86
N LYS A 98 21.38 -0.77 -6.40
CA LYS A 98 21.63 -0.71 -7.85
C LYS A 98 21.98 -2.08 -8.42
N HIS A 99 22.74 -2.88 -7.68
CA HIS A 99 22.97 -4.29 -8.03
C HIS A 99 21.64 -5.06 -8.19
N ASP A 100 20.72 -4.94 -7.23
CA ASP A 100 19.41 -5.58 -7.30
C ASP A 100 18.55 -4.98 -8.42
N PHE A 101 18.60 -3.68 -8.67
CA PHE A 101 17.88 -3.05 -9.79
C PHE A 101 18.40 -3.50 -11.15
N LYS A 102 19.70 -3.74 -11.29
CA LYS A 102 20.26 -4.40 -12.47
C LYS A 102 19.67 -5.81 -12.68
N ILE A 103 19.42 -6.54 -11.59
CA ILE A 103 18.72 -7.83 -11.63
C ILE A 103 17.26 -7.63 -12.05
N PHE A 104 16.54 -6.67 -11.48
CA PHE A 104 15.16 -6.37 -11.87
C PHE A 104 15.07 -5.98 -13.35
N LEU A 105 15.96 -5.16 -13.90
CA LEU A 105 15.97 -4.85 -15.34
C LEU A 105 16.11 -6.09 -16.22
N LYS A 106 16.93 -7.07 -15.79
CA LYS A 106 17.03 -8.37 -16.46
C LYS A 106 15.78 -9.24 -16.30
N LEU A 107 15.07 -9.10 -15.18
CA LEU A 107 13.80 -9.79 -14.95
C LEU A 107 12.67 -9.16 -15.77
N PHE A 108 12.61 -7.83 -15.87
CA PHE A 108 11.67 -7.12 -16.76
C PHE A 108 11.86 -7.61 -18.20
N ASN A 109 13.09 -7.59 -18.70
CA ASN A 109 13.41 -8.04 -20.06
C ASN A 109 13.66 -9.57 -20.17
N TYR A 110 13.07 -10.36 -19.27
CA TYR A 110 13.31 -11.81 -19.26
C TYR A 110 12.63 -12.49 -20.46
N ASP A 111 13.39 -13.31 -21.17
CA ASP A 111 12.90 -14.04 -22.34
C ASP A 111 12.27 -15.38 -21.92
N PHE A 112 10.95 -15.48 -22.08
CA PHE A 112 10.15 -16.67 -21.79
C PHE A 112 9.99 -17.60 -23.01
N SER A 113 10.38 -17.18 -24.21
CA SER A 113 10.12 -17.92 -25.46
C SER A 113 10.66 -19.36 -25.43
N LYS A 114 11.85 -19.56 -24.87
CA LYS A 114 12.49 -20.88 -24.82
C LYS A 114 11.69 -21.94 -24.07
N ILE A 115 11.05 -21.56 -22.96
CA ILE A 115 10.24 -22.50 -22.17
C ILE A 115 8.85 -22.69 -22.81
N GLU A 116 8.30 -21.62 -23.39
CA GLU A 116 7.04 -21.66 -24.15
C GLU A 116 7.14 -22.60 -25.36
N GLU A 117 8.18 -22.46 -26.17
CA GLU A 117 8.47 -23.34 -27.32
C GLU A 117 8.69 -24.79 -26.89
N LYS A 118 9.43 -25.00 -25.80
CA LYS A 118 9.78 -26.35 -25.32
C LYS A 118 8.58 -27.11 -24.76
N LEU A 119 7.68 -26.42 -24.04
CA LEU A 119 6.49 -27.02 -23.43
C LEU A 119 5.24 -26.89 -24.32
N ASN A 120 5.34 -26.20 -25.46
CA ASN A 120 4.23 -25.89 -26.36
C ASN A 120 3.07 -25.16 -25.63
N ILE A 121 3.42 -24.09 -24.91
CA ILE A 121 2.50 -23.22 -24.17
C ILE A 121 2.69 -21.75 -24.59
N ASP A 122 1.72 -20.88 -24.32
CA ASP A 122 1.72 -19.45 -24.73
C ASP A 122 1.33 -18.48 -23.60
N CYS A 123 1.39 -18.93 -22.36
CA CYS A 123 0.86 -18.18 -21.22
C CYS A 123 1.67 -16.91 -20.91
N PHE A 124 2.99 -16.91 -21.08
CA PHE A 124 3.85 -15.74 -20.79
C PHE A 124 3.69 -14.65 -21.86
N SER A 125 3.63 -15.04 -23.13
CA SER A 125 3.33 -14.14 -24.24
C SER A 125 1.92 -13.54 -24.14
N THR A 126 0.93 -14.33 -23.68
CA THR A 126 -0.44 -13.88 -23.43
C THR A 126 -0.51 -12.84 -22.31
N ILE A 127 0.13 -13.08 -21.15
CA ILE A 127 0.10 -12.11 -20.03
C ILE A 127 0.91 -10.84 -20.31
N SER A 128 1.79 -10.85 -21.31
CA SER A 128 2.56 -9.67 -21.73
C SER A 128 1.70 -8.66 -22.51
N ASN A 129 0.60 -9.14 -23.12
CA ASN A 129 -0.37 -8.33 -23.88
C ASN A 129 -1.79 -8.52 -23.32
N TYR A 130 -1.92 -8.54 -22.00
CA TYR A 130 -3.17 -8.83 -21.33
C TYR A 130 -4.15 -7.67 -21.42
N ASN A 131 -5.42 -8.01 -21.72
CA ASN A 131 -6.55 -7.10 -21.65
C ASN A 131 -7.58 -7.64 -20.66
N ALA A 132 -7.67 -7.02 -19.49
CA ALA A 132 -8.60 -7.38 -18.45
C ALA A 132 -10.06 -7.15 -18.89
N ILE A 133 -10.91 -8.14 -18.62
CA ILE A 133 -12.37 -7.92 -18.68
C ILE A 133 -12.75 -7.05 -17.49
N ILE A 134 -13.22 -5.83 -17.77
CA ILE A 134 -13.59 -4.86 -16.74
C ILE A 134 -14.76 -5.40 -15.92
N LYS A 135 -14.49 -5.81 -14.68
CA LYS A 135 -15.53 -6.10 -13.68
C LYS A 135 -15.73 -4.86 -12.81
N LYS A 136 -16.97 -4.64 -12.32
CA LYS A 136 -17.26 -3.56 -11.36
C LYS A 136 -16.34 -3.59 -10.13
N GLU A 137 -15.89 -4.77 -9.71
CA GLU A 137 -14.98 -4.97 -8.59
C GLU A 137 -13.55 -4.44 -8.83
N GLN A 138 -13.11 -4.28 -10.08
CA GLN A 138 -11.79 -3.71 -10.40
C GLN A 138 -11.72 -2.19 -10.13
N LEU A 139 -12.85 -1.52 -9.93
CA LEU A 139 -12.92 -0.09 -9.63
C LEU A 139 -12.37 0.26 -8.24
N PHE A 140 -12.27 -0.71 -7.35
CA PHE A 140 -11.93 -0.46 -5.95
C PHE A 140 -10.42 -0.15 -5.78
N ASN A 141 -9.52 -0.85 -6.47
CA ASN A 141 -8.06 -0.61 -6.33
C ASN A 141 -7.44 0.34 -7.36
N ASN A 142 -8.21 1.29 -7.90
CA ASN A 142 -7.74 2.21 -8.94
C ASN A 142 -6.47 2.97 -8.55
N ASP A 143 -6.38 3.45 -7.30
CA ASP A 143 -5.22 4.21 -6.81
C ASP A 143 -3.92 3.37 -6.86
N VAL A 144 -3.98 2.11 -6.42
CA VAL A 144 -2.82 1.20 -6.44
C VAL A 144 -2.45 0.86 -7.88
N SER A 145 -3.45 0.53 -8.69
CA SER A 145 -3.29 0.19 -10.09
C SER A 145 -2.55 1.27 -10.87
N GLN A 146 -2.97 2.53 -10.70
CA GLN A 146 -2.39 3.67 -11.40
C GLN A 146 -0.93 3.89 -10.99
N LYS A 147 -0.62 3.84 -9.70
CA LYS A 147 0.76 3.99 -9.20
C LYS A 147 1.68 2.90 -9.72
N VAL A 148 1.24 1.65 -9.68
CA VAL A 148 2.05 0.52 -10.19
C VAL A 148 2.25 0.62 -11.69
N LYS A 149 1.23 1.03 -12.46
CA LYS A 149 1.34 1.26 -13.90
C LYS A 149 2.31 2.40 -14.24
N GLU A 150 2.27 3.50 -13.48
CA GLU A 150 3.22 4.61 -13.61
C GLU A 150 4.66 4.11 -13.37
N LEU A 151 4.88 3.37 -12.27
CA LEU A 151 6.19 2.82 -11.94
C LEU A 151 6.69 1.84 -13.02
N SER A 152 5.84 0.90 -13.43
CA SER A 152 6.15 -0.10 -14.46
C SER A 152 6.56 0.58 -15.77
N SER A 153 5.76 1.54 -16.26
CA SER A 153 6.03 2.23 -17.53
C SER A 153 7.30 3.08 -17.47
N ASN A 154 7.65 3.64 -16.31
CA ASN A 154 8.89 4.38 -16.14
C ASN A 154 10.10 3.43 -16.13
N ILE A 155 10.02 2.30 -15.41
CA ILE A 155 11.09 1.29 -15.38
C ILE A 155 11.33 0.69 -16.77
N GLU A 156 10.28 0.43 -17.55
CA GLU A 156 10.42 -0.06 -18.94
C GLU A 156 11.24 0.86 -19.84
N LYS A 157 11.27 2.16 -19.56
CA LYS A 157 12.02 3.17 -20.32
C LYS A 157 13.44 3.39 -19.77
N ALA A 158 13.75 2.83 -18.59
CA ALA A 158 15.04 2.99 -17.95
C ALA A 158 16.13 2.29 -18.76
N LYS A 159 17.25 3.00 -19.00
CA LYS A 159 18.37 2.48 -19.78
C LYS A 159 19.27 1.56 -18.98
N ASP A 160 19.41 1.84 -17.69
CA ASP A 160 20.34 1.16 -16.79
C ASP A 160 19.86 1.22 -15.33
N GLU A 161 20.62 0.56 -14.46
CA GLU A 161 20.33 0.49 -13.02
C GLU A 161 20.36 1.86 -12.30
N GLU A 162 21.05 2.87 -12.86
CA GLU A 162 21.11 4.21 -12.27
C GLU A 162 19.81 4.97 -12.53
N GLU A 163 19.30 4.93 -13.77
CA GLU A 163 18.02 5.53 -14.11
C GLU A 163 16.87 4.82 -13.38
N MET A 164 16.92 3.48 -13.28
CA MET A 164 15.96 2.73 -12.47
C MET A 164 16.03 3.13 -10.99
N PHE A 165 17.23 3.36 -10.45
CA PHE A 165 17.40 3.81 -9.06
C PHE A 165 16.71 5.15 -8.82
N ASP A 166 16.87 6.11 -9.72
CA ASP A 166 16.22 7.41 -9.61
C ASP A 166 14.69 7.28 -9.71
N ILE A 167 14.18 6.53 -10.68
CA ILE A 167 12.74 6.28 -10.84
C ILE A 167 12.12 5.68 -9.58
N VAL A 168 12.74 4.62 -9.04
CA VAL A 168 12.20 3.89 -7.89
C VAL A 168 12.30 4.70 -6.60
N THR A 169 13.40 5.44 -6.40
CA THR A 169 13.55 6.31 -5.21
C THR A 169 12.60 7.51 -5.24
N ASP A 170 12.38 8.12 -6.41
CA ASP A 170 11.38 9.17 -6.59
C ASP A 170 9.96 8.64 -6.36
N PHE A 171 9.67 7.42 -6.80
CA PHE A 171 8.41 6.74 -6.49
C PHE A 171 8.22 6.59 -4.98
N TYR A 172 9.22 6.10 -4.25
CA TYR A 172 9.14 5.98 -2.78
C TYR A 172 8.99 7.34 -2.10
N LYS A 173 9.63 8.40 -2.59
CA LYS A 173 9.45 9.73 -2.03
C LYS A 173 8.04 10.29 -2.27
N LYS A 174 7.49 10.05 -3.46
CA LYS A 174 6.20 10.60 -3.90
C LYS A 174 5.01 9.86 -3.30
N TYR A 175 5.03 8.54 -3.34
CA TYR A 175 3.90 7.70 -2.92
C TYR A 175 4.19 6.91 -1.66
N GLY A 176 5.46 6.65 -1.38
CA GLY A 176 5.90 5.80 -0.27
C GLY A 176 5.93 4.32 -0.62
N VAL A 177 6.12 3.47 0.39
CA VAL A 177 6.28 2.01 0.21
C VAL A 177 5.24 1.22 0.98
N GLY A 178 4.91 0.03 0.48
CA GLY A 178 4.04 -0.92 1.16
C GLY A 178 2.58 -0.48 1.15
N LYS A 179 1.78 -1.17 1.97
CA LYS A 179 0.32 -0.93 2.02
C LYS A 179 -0.03 0.51 2.39
N PHE A 180 0.77 1.16 3.24
CA PHE A 180 0.56 2.54 3.65
C PHE A 180 0.88 3.55 2.55
N GLY A 181 1.86 3.28 1.68
CA GLY A 181 2.14 4.15 0.54
C GLY A 181 1.10 4.03 -0.57
N LEU A 182 0.58 2.82 -0.76
CA LEU A 182 -0.31 2.51 -1.88
C LEU A 182 -1.77 2.83 -1.61
N ASN A 183 -2.23 2.81 -0.35
CA ASN A 183 -3.64 2.98 0.01
C ASN A 183 -3.86 4.19 0.93
N ARG A 184 -5.06 4.77 0.88
CA ARG A 184 -5.42 5.96 1.68
C ARG A 184 -6.14 5.64 3.00
N ALA A 185 -6.96 4.58 3.03
CA ALA A 185 -7.72 4.19 4.21
C ALA A 185 -7.49 2.71 4.58
N PHE A 186 -7.68 2.42 5.86
CA PHE A 186 -7.46 1.10 6.45
C PHE A 186 -8.51 0.78 7.50
N GLN A 187 -8.72 -0.51 7.72
CA GLN A 187 -9.50 -1.05 8.83
C GLN A 187 -8.69 -2.13 9.55
N LEU A 188 -9.15 -2.56 10.71
CA LEU A 188 -8.53 -3.67 11.42
C LEU A 188 -9.06 -5.02 10.91
N SER A 189 -8.19 -6.01 10.82
CA SER A 189 -8.57 -7.40 10.61
C SER A 189 -8.40 -8.21 11.90
N HIS A 190 -9.38 -9.07 12.16
CA HIS A 190 -9.32 -10.07 13.23
C HIS A 190 -9.02 -11.48 12.70
N ASP A 191 -8.84 -11.63 11.38
CA ASP A 191 -8.35 -12.86 10.78
C ASP A 191 -6.86 -13.04 11.08
N LYS A 192 -6.51 -14.20 11.65
CA LYS A 192 -5.11 -14.54 11.99
C LYS A 192 -4.24 -14.75 10.75
N ASN A 193 -4.84 -15.00 9.60
CA ASN A 193 -4.14 -15.20 8.33
C ASN A 193 -3.91 -13.90 7.57
N MET A 194 -4.45 -12.78 8.06
CA MET A 194 -4.27 -11.46 7.47
C MET A 194 -3.47 -10.55 8.39
N ASP A 195 -2.90 -9.50 7.78
CA ASP A 195 -2.34 -8.40 8.54
C ASP A 195 -3.35 -7.77 9.49
N PHE A 196 -2.88 -7.29 10.63
CA PHE A 196 -3.75 -6.64 11.61
C PHE A 196 -4.41 -5.35 11.10
N ILE A 197 -3.71 -4.62 10.23
CA ILE A 197 -4.22 -3.41 9.55
C ILE A 197 -4.27 -3.72 8.06
N ILE A 198 -5.46 -3.71 7.47
CA ILE A 198 -5.70 -4.02 6.05
C ILE A 198 -6.27 -2.81 5.32
N PRO A 199 -5.95 -2.62 4.02
CA PRO A 199 -6.49 -1.51 3.25
C PRO A 199 -7.99 -1.65 3.03
N ILE A 200 -8.70 -0.51 3.03
CA ILE A 200 -10.07 -0.41 2.53
C ILE A 200 -9.98 -0.08 1.05
N THR A 201 -10.43 -1.00 0.21
CA THR A 201 -10.31 -0.87 -1.24
C THR A 201 -11.49 -0.12 -1.86
N SER A 202 -12.67 -0.08 -1.23
CA SER A 202 -13.81 0.69 -1.74
C SER A 202 -14.00 1.97 -0.92
N LEU A 203 -13.71 3.13 -1.50
CA LEU A 203 -13.87 4.43 -0.83
C LEU A 203 -14.71 5.37 -1.69
N ASP A 204 -15.51 6.20 -1.02
CA ASP A 204 -16.28 7.25 -1.66
C ASP A 204 -15.36 8.42 -2.04
N ASP A 205 -15.47 8.93 -3.28
CA ASP A 205 -14.69 10.08 -3.78
C ASP A 205 -15.36 11.42 -3.41
N VAL A 206 -15.86 11.55 -2.18
CA VAL A 206 -16.50 12.78 -1.71
C VAL A 206 -15.47 13.88 -1.50
N VAL A 207 -15.77 15.10 -1.91
CA VAL A 207 -14.96 16.30 -1.62
C VAL A 207 -15.70 17.24 -0.67
N LEU A 208 -14.96 18.11 0.03
CA LEU A 208 -15.57 19.01 1.02
C LEU A 208 -16.54 20.01 0.39
N ASP A 209 -16.33 20.36 -0.88
CA ASP A 209 -17.19 21.27 -1.63
C ASP A 209 -18.58 20.67 -1.91
N ASP A 210 -18.73 19.33 -1.82
CA ASP A 210 -20.02 18.64 -1.95
C ASP A 210 -20.91 18.84 -0.71
N LEU A 211 -20.33 19.28 0.41
CA LEU A 211 -21.02 19.47 1.68
C LEU A 211 -21.48 20.92 1.82
N LEU A 212 -22.79 21.15 1.72
CA LEU A 212 -23.39 22.49 1.85
C LEU A 212 -23.56 22.89 3.34
N GLY A 213 -23.07 24.08 3.71
CA GLY A 213 -23.26 24.67 5.04
C GLY A 213 -22.14 24.34 6.06
N TYR A 214 -22.24 24.85 7.29
CA TYR A 214 -21.23 24.68 8.36
C TYR A 214 -19.80 25.09 7.97
N GLU A 215 -19.66 26.13 7.15
CA GLU A 215 -18.36 26.62 6.63
C GLU A 215 -17.34 26.86 7.74
N LEU A 216 -17.75 27.45 8.87
CA LEU A 216 -16.85 27.72 9.99
C LEU A 216 -16.31 26.43 10.63
N GLN A 217 -17.09 25.35 10.68
CA GLN A 217 -16.63 24.04 11.15
C GLN A 217 -15.69 23.38 10.14
N LYS A 218 -16.02 23.48 8.83
CA LYS A 218 -15.17 22.99 7.74
C LYS A 218 -13.82 23.69 7.72
N GLU A 219 -13.78 25.02 7.79
CA GLU A 219 -12.54 25.81 7.83
C GLU A 219 -11.65 25.42 9.01
N LYS A 220 -12.22 25.23 10.21
CA LYS A 220 -11.48 24.78 11.39
C LYS A 220 -10.91 23.37 11.19
N LEU A 221 -11.68 22.46 10.60
CA LEU A 221 -11.25 21.10 10.31
C LEU A 221 -10.09 21.12 9.30
N ILE A 222 -10.25 21.84 8.18
CA ILE A 222 -9.25 22.04 7.13
C ILE A 222 -7.96 22.60 7.74
N HIS A 223 -8.04 23.70 8.50
CA HIS A 223 -6.86 24.34 9.08
C HIS A 223 -6.11 23.42 10.06
N ASN A 224 -6.84 22.66 10.87
CA ASN A 224 -6.27 21.69 11.79
C ASN A 224 -5.59 20.53 11.05
N THR A 225 -6.24 19.97 10.03
CA THR A 225 -5.66 18.89 9.23
C THR A 225 -4.47 19.38 8.40
N GLU A 226 -4.54 20.58 7.81
CA GLU A 226 -3.44 21.17 7.07
C GLU A 226 -2.21 21.39 7.97
N SER A 227 -2.43 21.87 9.19
CA SER A 227 -1.37 21.97 10.20
C SER A 227 -0.74 20.60 10.48
N PHE A 228 -1.57 19.56 10.64
CA PHE A 228 -1.10 18.21 10.91
C PHE A 228 -0.26 17.62 9.78
N VAL A 229 -0.73 17.70 8.53
CA VAL A 229 0.02 17.17 7.36
C VAL A 229 1.35 17.89 7.15
N ASN A 230 1.41 19.18 7.48
CA ASN A 230 2.63 19.97 7.41
C ASN A 230 3.58 19.75 8.61
N GLY A 231 3.23 18.86 9.55
CA GLY A 231 4.04 18.57 10.73
C GLY A 231 3.96 19.63 11.84
N ASN A 232 3.01 20.56 11.75
CA ASN A 232 2.74 21.53 12.80
C ASN A 232 1.84 20.93 13.89
N LYS A 233 1.73 21.62 15.03
CA LYS A 233 0.81 21.24 16.10
C LYS A 233 -0.63 21.22 15.59
N ALA A 234 -1.34 20.15 15.91
CA ALA A 234 -2.74 19.97 15.56
C ALA A 234 -3.45 19.22 16.69
N ASN A 235 -4.77 19.38 16.76
CA ASN A 235 -5.60 18.84 17.81
C ASN A 235 -6.33 17.57 17.36
N ASN A 236 -6.63 16.71 18.32
CA ASN A 236 -7.68 15.70 18.13
C ASN A 236 -9.01 16.42 17.87
N VAL A 237 -9.89 15.81 17.08
CA VAL A 237 -11.16 16.41 16.64
C VAL A 237 -12.33 15.56 17.11
N LEU A 238 -13.36 16.21 17.65
CA LEU A 238 -14.68 15.62 17.87
C LEU A 238 -15.72 16.45 17.12
N LEU A 239 -16.40 15.84 16.16
CA LEU A 239 -17.54 16.43 15.46
C LEU A 239 -18.83 15.89 16.08
N TYR A 240 -19.66 16.76 16.65
CA TYR A 240 -20.92 16.35 17.28
C TYR A 240 -22.12 17.10 16.70
N GLY A 241 -23.30 16.50 16.79
CA GLY A 241 -24.56 17.06 16.29
C GLY A 241 -25.48 15.97 15.76
N ASP A 242 -26.65 16.35 15.26
CA ASP A 242 -27.67 15.39 14.81
C ASP A 242 -27.17 14.46 13.68
N ALA A 243 -27.73 13.25 13.62
CA ALA A 243 -27.44 12.32 12.53
C ALA A 243 -27.80 12.93 11.16
N GLY A 244 -27.01 12.61 10.12
CA GLY A 244 -27.27 13.13 8.77
C GLY A 244 -26.76 14.55 8.48
N THR A 245 -26.10 15.21 9.44
CA THR A 245 -25.51 16.56 9.27
C THR A 245 -24.17 16.58 8.53
N GLY A 246 -23.71 15.45 7.98
CA GLY A 246 -22.47 15.38 7.18
C GLY A 246 -21.16 15.28 7.97
N LYS A 247 -21.20 14.94 9.27
CA LYS A 247 -20.01 14.80 10.13
C LYS A 247 -19.01 13.77 9.61
N SER A 248 -19.47 12.53 9.38
CA SER A 248 -18.64 11.42 8.87
C SER A 248 -18.15 11.70 7.45
N THR A 249 -19.02 12.27 6.62
CA THR A 249 -18.69 12.68 5.25
C THR A 249 -17.60 13.75 5.21
N SER A 250 -17.62 14.71 6.14
CA SER A 250 -16.57 15.74 6.23
C SER A 250 -15.19 15.14 6.50
N ILE A 251 -15.13 14.13 7.38
CA ILE A 251 -13.88 13.43 7.70
C ILE A 251 -13.38 12.62 6.49
N LYS A 252 -14.27 11.90 5.80
CA LYS A 252 -13.93 11.18 4.55
C LYS A 252 -13.42 12.13 3.47
N ALA A 253 -14.06 13.30 3.30
CA ALA A 253 -13.63 14.29 2.32
C ALA A 253 -12.25 14.89 2.63
N ILE A 254 -11.93 15.11 3.90
CA ILE A 254 -10.59 15.51 4.34
C ILE A 254 -9.54 14.47 3.94
N LEU A 255 -9.83 13.17 4.07
CA LEU A 255 -8.90 12.12 3.63
C LEU A 255 -8.57 12.28 2.14
N ASN A 256 -9.59 12.43 1.29
CA ASN A 256 -9.41 12.56 -0.15
C ASN A 256 -8.59 13.81 -0.51
N GLN A 257 -8.88 14.95 0.13
CA GLN A 257 -8.17 16.21 -0.11
C GLN A 257 -6.68 16.15 0.27
N TYR A 258 -6.34 15.45 1.35
CA TYR A 258 -5.00 15.45 1.93
C TYR A 258 -4.21 14.16 1.71
N TYR A 259 -4.77 13.17 1.01
CA TYR A 259 -4.10 11.90 0.71
C TYR A 259 -2.76 12.08 -0.01
N SER A 260 -2.72 12.95 -1.01
CA SER A 260 -1.51 13.30 -1.77
C SER A 260 -0.46 14.02 -0.92
N LYS A 261 -0.85 14.62 0.21
CA LYS A 261 0.03 15.23 1.21
C LYS A 261 0.42 14.24 2.34
N GLY A 262 0.22 12.95 2.13
CA GLY A 262 0.65 11.90 3.07
C GLY A 262 -0.33 11.58 4.19
N LEU A 263 -1.57 12.07 4.12
CA LEU A 263 -2.62 11.71 5.10
C LEU A 263 -3.14 10.29 4.85
N ARG A 264 -3.30 9.52 5.92
CA ARG A 264 -3.89 8.18 5.94
C ARG A 264 -4.94 8.09 7.04
N MET A 265 -5.95 7.27 6.84
CA MET A 265 -7.02 7.07 7.81
C MET A 265 -7.10 5.61 8.22
N ILE A 266 -7.23 5.34 9.51
CA ILE A 266 -7.52 4.01 10.04
C ILE A 266 -8.86 4.10 10.75
N GLU A 267 -9.87 3.42 10.20
CA GLU A 267 -11.15 3.26 10.86
C GLU A 267 -11.00 2.30 12.04
N VAL A 268 -11.46 2.74 13.21
CA VAL A 268 -11.42 1.99 14.45
C VAL A 268 -12.84 1.96 15.01
N TYR A 269 -13.43 0.77 15.05
CA TYR A 269 -14.74 0.60 15.66
C TYR A 269 -14.63 0.70 17.19
N LYS A 270 -15.74 1.06 17.83
CA LYS A 270 -15.83 1.24 19.28
C LYS A 270 -15.22 0.09 20.11
N HIS A 271 -15.53 -1.16 19.74
CA HIS A 271 -15.04 -2.37 20.42
C HIS A 271 -13.54 -2.65 20.19
N GLU A 272 -12.91 -1.92 19.26
CA GLU A 272 -11.51 -2.04 18.86
C GLU A 272 -10.61 -1.00 19.52
N THR A 273 -11.17 -0.08 20.30
CA THR A 273 -10.43 0.95 21.06
C THR A 273 -9.32 0.37 21.95
N LYS A 274 -9.52 -0.85 22.46
CA LYS A 274 -8.50 -1.62 23.20
C LYS A 274 -7.23 -1.90 22.41
N TYR A 275 -7.26 -1.82 21.07
CA TYR A 275 -6.11 -2.06 20.20
C TYR A 275 -5.35 -0.80 19.81
N LEU A 276 -5.76 0.39 20.26
CA LEU A 276 -5.13 1.65 19.86
C LEU A 276 -3.61 1.66 20.08
N SER A 277 -3.11 1.14 21.21
CA SER A 277 -1.65 1.02 21.44
C SER A 277 -0.95 0.12 20.42
N LYS A 278 -1.59 -0.98 20.00
CA LYS A 278 -1.08 -1.89 18.96
C LYS A 278 -1.10 -1.23 17.57
N ILE A 279 -2.13 -0.43 17.27
CA ILE A 279 -2.20 0.34 16.02
C ILE A 279 -1.06 1.36 15.99
N ILE A 280 -0.93 2.16 17.05
CA ILE A 280 0.10 3.21 17.17
C ILE A 280 1.50 2.61 17.05
N SER A 281 1.77 1.45 17.66
CA SER A 281 3.09 0.82 17.59
C SER A 281 3.49 0.41 16.17
N GLN A 282 2.53 0.04 15.31
CA GLN A 282 2.78 -0.28 13.89
C GLN A 282 3.03 0.96 13.02
N ILE A 283 2.44 2.10 13.34
CA ILE A 283 2.46 3.30 12.47
C ILE A 283 3.38 4.42 12.94
N LYS A 284 3.83 4.43 14.21
CA LYS A 284 4.59 5.53 14.82
C LYS A 284 5.89 5.90 14.10
N ASN A 285 6.49 4.95 13.38
CA ASN A 285 7.78 5.13 12.70
C ASN A 285 7.64 5.38 11.19
N ARG A 286 6.42 5.53 10.67
CA ARG A 286 6.15 5.79 9.24
C ARG A 286 6.16 7.28 8.91
N ASN A 287 6.39 7.63 7.65
CA ASN A 287 6.43 9.03 7.22
C ASN A 287 5.04 9.68 7.09
N TYR A 288 3.99 8.87 7.02
CA TYR A 288 2.62 9.35 6.85
C TYR A 288 2.05 9.96 8.13
N LYS A 289 1.03 10.79 7.95
CA LYS A 289 0.18 11.30 9.02
C LYS A 289 -1.09 10.46 9.10
N PHE A 290 -1.37 9.90 10.27
CA PHE A 290 -2.49 9.00 10.48
C PHE A 290 -3.59 9.67 11.30
N ILE A 291 -4.81 9.63 10.78
CA ILE A 291 -6.02 9.88 11.57
C ILE A 291 -6.60 8.53 11.97
N LEU A 292 -6.67 8.26 13.27
CA LEU A 292 -7.48 7.19 13.83
C LEU A 292 -8.91 7.71 13.91
N TYR A 293 -9.76 7.21 13.03
CA TYR A 293 -11.13 7.65 12.88
C TYR A 293 -12.09 6.71 13.62
N MET A 294 -12.94 7.27 14.48
CA MET A 294 -14.00 6.54 15.17
C MET A 294 -15.35 7.19 14.84
N ASP A 295 -16.23 6.43 14.19
CA ASP A 295 -17.57 6.90 13.90
C ASP A 295 -18.54 6.60 15.05
N ASP A 296 -19.46 7.53 15.29
CA ASP A 296 -20.58 7.45 16.24
C ASP A 296 -20.20 7.00 17.66
N LEU A 297 -19.26 7.72 18.28
CA LEU A 297 -18.95 7.54 19.70
C LEU A 297 -20.15 7.96 20.56
N SER A 298 -20.61 7.04 21.41
CA SER A 298 -21.50 7.33 22.53
C SER A 298 -20.67 7.47 23.81
N PHE A 299 -20.97 8.47 24.63
CA PHE A 299 -20.32 8.68 25.93
C PHE A 299 -21.25 8.25 27.07
N GLU A 300 -21.56 6.95 27.17
CA GLU A 300 -22.35 6.43 28.29
C GLU A 300 -21.42 6.09 29.48
N GLU A 301 -21.83 6.42 30.72
CA GLU A 301 -21.01 6.25 31.93
C GLU A 301 -20.58 4.80 32.22
N SER A 302 -21.28 3.82 31.65
CA SER A 302 -21.00 2.38 31.78
C SER A 302 -19.93 1.87 30.79
N GLU A 303 -19.46 2.69 29.85
CA GLU A 303 -18.55 2.24 28.80
C GLU A 303 -17.08 2.25 29.24
N SER A 304 -16.48 1.07 29.22
CA SER A 304 -15.06 0.85 29.53
C SER A 304 -14.11 1.43 28.47
N GLU A 305 -14.64 1.68 27.27
CA GLU A 305 -13.97 2.12 26.06
C GLU A 305 -13.40 3.54 26.20
N TYR A 306 -14.08 4.42 26.94
CA TYR A 306 -13.62 5.79 27.21
C TYR A 306 -12.30 5.80 28.00
N LYS A 307 -12.03 4.77 28.82
CA LYS A 307 -10.78 4.70 29.58
C LYS A 307 -9.55 4.60 28.68
N TYR A 308 -9.65 3.88 27.56
CA TYR A 308 -8.54 3.75 26.60
C TYR A 308 -8.32 5.04 25.82
N LEU A 309 -9.40 5.68 25.39
CA LEU A 309 -9.33 6.97 24.70
C LEU A 309 -8.73 8.05 25.61
N LYS A 310 -9.22 8.13 26.85
CA LYS A 310 -8.75 9.07 27.87
C LYS A 310 -7.27 8.86 28.17
N ALA A 311 -6.83 7.62 28.39
CA ALA A 311 -5.42 7.31 28.64
C ALA A 311 -4.50 7.72 27.48
N LEU A 312 -4.97 7.66 26.24
CA LEU A 312 -4.20 8.11 25.07
C LEU A 312 -4.20 9.62 24.88
N ILE A 313 -5.30 10.29 25.21
CA ILE A 313 -5.41 11.75 25.11
C ILE A 313 -4.64 12.43 26.26
N GLU A 314 -4.73 11.90 27.47
CA GLU A 314 -4.08 12.44 28.66
C GLU A 314 -2.59 12.10 28.74
N GLY A 315 -2.11 11.17 27.90
CA GLY A 315 -0.71 10.78 27.83
C GLY A 315 -0.32 9.84 28.97
N GLY A 316 -0.32 8.54 28.69
CA GLY A 316 0.33 7.55 29.55
C GLY A 316 1.87 7.65 29.51
N LEU A 317 2.55 6.59 29.95
CA LEU A 317 4.02 6.53 29.92
C LEU A 317 4.62 6.60 28.49
N GLU A 318 3.86 6.22 27.47
CA GLU A 318 4.25 6.41 26.06
C GLU A 318 3.72 7.75 25.54
N THR A 319 4.62 8.60 25.06
CA THR A 319 4.26 9.85 24.38
C THR A 319 3.54 9.54 23.07
N LYS A 320 2.36 10.15 22.87
CA LYS A 320 1.62 10.08 21.61
C LYS A 320 2.53 10.52 20.45
N PRO A 321 2.67 9.74 19.37
CA PRO A 321 3.50 10.13 18.24
C PRO A 321 2.98 11.38 17.50
N ASP A 322 3.91 12.20 17.00
CA ASP A 322 3.61 13.42 16.22
C ASP A 322 2.95 13.15 14.86
N ASN A 323 2.87 11.87 14.46
CA ASN A 323 2.26 11.45 13.22
C ASN A 323 0.87 10.81 13.40
N VAL A 324 0.24 10.94 14.58
CA VAL A 324 -1.09 10.39 14.85
C VAL A 324 -2.05 11.46 15.40
N LEU A 325 -3.28 11.52 14.89
CA LEU A 325 -4.40 12.25 15.49
C LEU A 325 -5.61 11.34 15.65
N ILE A 326 -6.50 11.69 16.57
CA ILE A 326 -7.78 11.03 16.77
C ILE A 326 -8.88 11.95 16.26
N TYR A 327 -9.68 11.48 15.29
CA TYR A 327 -10.89 12.16 14.83
C TYR A 327 -12.09 11.28 15.17
N ALA A 328 -13.12 11.87 15.75
CA ALA A 328 -14.33 11.14 16.10
C ALA A 328 -15.59 11.91 15.74
N THR A 329 -16.68 11.19 15.49
CA THR A 329 -18.03 11.78 15.43
C THR A 329 -18.87 11.33 16.62
N SER A 330 -19.86 12.12 17.01
CA SER A 330 -20.89 11.71 17.96
C SER A 330 -22.25 12.28 17.56
N ASN A 331 -23.29 11.46 17.66
CA ASN A 331 -24.67 11.91 17.48
C ASN A 331 -25.29 12.53 18.75
N ARG A 332 -24.54 12.59 19.87
CA ARG A 332 -24.98 13.15 21.14
C ARG A 332 -24.12 14.36 21.53
N ARG A 333 -24.73 15.30 22.25
CA ARG A 333 -24.08 16.52 22.77
C ARG A 333 -23.34 16.27 24.07
#